data_AF-J9Z6U8-F1
#
_entry.id   AF-J9Z6U8-F1
#
_cell.length_a   1.000
_cell.length_b   1.000
_cell.length_c   1.000
_cell.angle_alpha   90.00
_cell.angle_beta   90.00
_cell.angle_gamma   90.00
#
_symmetry.space_group_name_H-M   'P 1'
#
loop_
_entity.id
_entity.type
_entity.pdbx_description
1 polymer ?
#
loop_
_entity_poly.entity_id
_entity_poly.type
_entity_poly.pdbx_seq_one_letter_code
_entity_poly.pdbx_strand_id
1 'polypeptide(L)'
;MLSIFKWAITTLRHHDDQVAALRAEIEQRDQRIAELESNVKAAEKRAHQIAEETRYTLEAAAEAIQKEDAARGEALASLAYALPYVLSGRRHWDDWPCTRTAEGARELALKVTRQYGFELPDVPTVAVKSMLELASMIFLPGRSLPVESWRQRYPVSREQQ
;
A
#
# COMPACT_ATOMS: atom_id res chain seq x y z
N MET A 1 -42.12 20.73 -49.20
CA MET A 1 -41.22 21.53 -48.33
C MET A 1 -41.50 21.39 -46.84
N LEU A 2 -42.75 21.52 -46.35
CA LEU A 2 -43.10 21.38 -44.91
C LEU A 2 -42.69 20.04 -44.25
N SER A 3 -42.74 18.92 -44.97
CA SER A 3 -42.36 17.60 -44.44
C SER A 3 -40.86 17.47 -44.13
N ILE A 4 -40.01 18.09 -44.96
CA ILE A 4 -38.55 18.02 -44.82
C ILE A 4 -38.11 18.88 -43.62
N PHE A 5 -38.73 20.05 -43.43
CA PHE A 5 -38.51 20.89 -42.26
C PHE A 5 -38.92 20.22 -40.95
N LYS A 6 -40.08 19.54 -40.91
CA LYS A 6 -40.51 18.79 -39.73
C LYS A 6 -39.54 17.67 -39.38
N TRP A 7 -39.09 16.92 -40.39
CA TRP A 7 -38.12 15.85 -40.21
C TRP A 7 -36.77 16.37 -39.70
N ALA A 8 -36.24 17.46 -40.29
CA ALA A 8 -34.99 18.07 -39.84
C ALA A 8 -35.05 18.54 -38.37
N ILE A 9 -36.17 19.15 -37.95
CA ILE A 9 -36.37 19.60 -36.57
C ILE A 9 -36.44 18.41 -35.60
N THR A 10 -37.12 17.32 -35.97
CA THR A 10 -37.18 16.12 -35.12
C THR A 10 -35.82 15.44 -34.96
N THR A 11 -35.02 15.39 -36.03
CA THR A 11 -33.68 14.80 -36.00
C THR A 11 -32.73 15.64 -35.14
N LEU A 12 -32.80 16.98 -35.26
CA LEU A 12 -32.01 17.88 -34.42
C LEU A 12 -32.36 17.74 -32.93
N ARG A 13 -33.66 17.71 -32.59
CA ARG A 13 -34.10 17.47 -31.21
C ARG A 13 -33.64 16.12 -30.68
N HIS A 14 -33.71 15.06 -31.50
CA HIS A 14 -33.23 13.75 -31.10
C HIS A 14 -31.72 13.74 -30.83
N HIS A 15 -30.93 14.48 -31.63
CA HIS A 15 -29.51 14.67 -31.36
C HIS A 15 -29.26 15.49 -30.08
N ASP A 16 -30.03 16.55 -29.83
CA ASP A 16 -29.91 17.33 -28.60
C ASP A 16 -30.22 16.49 -27.37
N ASP A 17 -31.26 15.65 -27.43
CA ASP A 17 -31.63 14.71 -26.35
C ASP A 17 -30.52 13.67 -26.11
N GLN A 18 -29.93 13.13 -27.19
CA GLN A 18 -28.79 12.21 -27.10
C GLN A 18 -27.56 12.89 -26.48
N VAL A 19 -27.26 14.13 -26.88
CA VAL A 19 -26.14 14.91 -26.32
C VAL A 19 -26.39 15.24 -24.85
N ALA A 20 -27.62 15.60 -24.48
CA ALA A 20 -27.99 15.84 -23.09
C ALA A 20 -27.87 14.57 -22.23
N ALA A 21 -28.31 13.42 -22.75
CA ALA A 21 -28.18 12.13 -22.07
C ALA A 21 -26.71 11.75 -21.86
N LEU A 22 -25.86 11.91 -22.88
CA LEU A 22 -24.42 11.65 -22.77
C LEU A 22 -23.74 12.59 -21.77
N ARG A 23 -24.13 13.87 -21.73
CA ARG A 23 -23.61 14.83 -20.74
C ARG A 23 -23.98 14.42 -19.32
N ALA A 24 -25.23 14.03 -19.09
CA ALA A 24 -25.68 13.56 -17.79
C ALA A 24 -24.94 12.28 -17.35
N GLU A 25 -24.67 11.36 -18.29
CA GLU A 25 -23.90 10.15 -17.99
C GLU A 25 -22.43 10.47 -17.64
N ILE A 26 -21.80 11.41 -18.36
CA ILE A 26 -20.44 11.88 -18.04
C ILE A 26 -20.41 12.51 -16.66
N GLU A 27 -21.35 13.40 -16.35
CA GLU A 27 -21.42 14.06 -15.04
C GLU A 27 -21.62 13.05 -13.91
N GLN A 28 -22.48 12.05 -14.10
CA GLN A 28 -22.67 10.98 -13.13
C GLN A 28 -21.39 10.15 -12.93
N ARG A 29 -20.66 9.85 -14.00
CA ARG A 29 -19.38 9.13 -13.93
C ARG A 29 -18.32 9.95 -13.20
N ASP A 30 -18.22 11.25 -13.48
CA ASP A 30 -17.28 12.15 -12.81
C ASP A 30 -17.56 12.25 -11.31
N GLN A 31 -18.83 12.36 -10.92
CA GLN A 31 -19.24 12.31 -9.51
C GLN A 31 -18.82 10.99 -8.84
N ARG A 32 -19.01 9.87 -9.54
CA ARG A 32 -18.64 8.54 -9.01
C ARG A 32 -17.12 8.38 -8.89
N ILE A 33 -16.35 8.91 -9.84
CA ILE A 33 -14.88 8.92 -9.78
C ILE A 33 -14.42 9.73 -8.57
N ALA A 34 -14.95 10.94 -8.38
CA ALA A 34 -14.60 11.78 -7.23
C ALA A 34 -14.92 11.11 -5.88
N GLU A 35 -16.05 10.42 -5.79
CA GLU A 35 -16.42 9.63 -4.59
C GLU A 35 -15.44 8.49 -4.34
N LEU A 36 -15.06 7.74 -5.38
CA LEU A 36 -14.10 6.65 -5.28
C LEU A 36 -12.71 7.14 -4.90
N GLU A 37 -12.23 8.24 -5.49
CA GLU A 37 -10.96 8.86 -5.14
C GLU A 37 -10.92 9.29 -3.67
N SER A 38 -12.00 9.91 -3.17
CA SER A 38 -12.15 10.28 -1.76
C SER A 38 -12.10 9.05 -0.85
N ASN A 39 -12.82 7.99 -1.21
CA ASN A 39 -12.87 6.75 -0.45
C ASN A 39 -11.51 6.03 -0.41
N VAL A 40 -10.79 5.98 -1.54
CA VAL A 40 -9.44 5.40 -1.63
C VAL A 40 -8.47 6.18 -0.76
N LYS A 41 -8.47 7.52 -0.85
CA LYS A 41 -7.60 8.38 -0.03
C LYS A 41 -7.89 8.21 1.46
N ALA A 42 -9.15 8.09 1.85
CA ALA A 42 -9.53 7.86 3.24
C ALA A 42 -9.09 6.47 3.73
N ALA A 43 -9.20 5.44 2.89
CA ALA A 43 -8.75 4.09 3.22
C ALA A 43 -7.22 4.02 3.37
N GLU A 44 -6.47 4.66 2.46
CA GLU A 44 -5.02 4.77 2.52
C GLU A 44 -4.57 5.47 3.80
N LYS A 45 -5.20 6.61 4.15
CA LYS A 45 -4.91 7.34 5.39
C LYS A 45 -5.10 6.46 6.63
N ARG A 46 -6.21 5.72 6.70
CA ARG A 46 -6.48 4.83 7.84
C ARG A 46 -5.48 3.68 7.93
N ALA A 47 -5.16 3.05 6.79
CA ALA A 47 -4.16 2.00 6.74
C ALA A 47 -2.77 2.51 7.17
N HIS A 48 -2.42 3.72 6.75
CA HIS A 48 -1.20 4.40 7.14
C HIS A 48 -1.13 4.66 8.65
N GLN A 49 -2.20 5.20 9.24
CA GLN A 49 -2.30 5.39 10.68
C GLN A 49 -2.09 4.08 11.44
N ILE A 50 -2.68 2.97 10.98
CA ILE A 50 -2.44 1.65 11.59
C ILE A 50 -0.98 1.23 11.48
N ALA A 51 -0.32 1.46 10.34
CA ALA A 51 1.09 1.16 10.16
C ALA A 51 1.98 2.02 11.08
N GLU A 52 1.63 3.29 11.28
CA GLU A 52 2.30 4.19 12.23
C GLU A 52 2.17 3.70 13.68
N GLU A 53 0.96 3.36 14.13
CA GLU A 53 0.73 2.83 15.47
C GLU A 53 1.46 1.49 15.67
N THR A 54 1.43 0.64 14.65
CA THR A 54 2.14 -0.64 14.69
C THR A 54 3.65 -0.43 14.78
N ARG A 55 4.22 0.56 14.10
CA ARG A 55 5.64 0.91 14.25
C ARG A 55 6.00 1.16 15.71
N TYR A 56 5.24 2.01 16.42
CA TYR A 56 5.52 2.29 17.83
C TYR A 56 5.48 1.03 18.71
N THR A 57 4.51 0.15 18.47
CA THR A 57 4.44 -1.13 19.21
C THR A 57 5.64 -2.04 18.94
N LEU A 58 6.10 -2.09 17.69
CA LEU A 58 7.26 -2.91 17.32
C LEU A 58 8.59 -2.29 17.76
N GLU A 59 8.70 -0.96 17.82
CA GLU A 59 9.85 -0.26 18.41
C GLU A 59 9.99 -0.61 19.90
N ALA A 60 8.90 -0.54 20.67
CA ALA A 60 8.91 -0.94 22.07
C ALA A 60 9.25 -2.44 22.25
N ALA A 61 8.74 -3.30 21.38
CA ALA A 61 9.06 -4.72 21.37
C ALA A 61 10.53 -4.99 21.01
N ALA A 62 11.09 -4.22 20.07
CA ALA A 62 12.50 -4.28 19.71
C ALA A 62 13.39 -3.92 20.88
N GLU A 63 13.09 -2.84 21.61
CA GLU A 63 13.82 -2.45 22.82
C GLU A 63 13.79 -3.54 23.91
N ALA A 64 12.66 -4.23 24.07
CA ALA A 64 12.54 -5.34 25.00
C ALA A 64 13.45 -6.52 24.62
N ILE A 65 13.46 -6.88 23.33
CA ILE A 65 14.27 -7.99 22.80
C ILE A 65 15.75 -7.64 22.75
N GLN A 66 16.11 -6.38 22.48
CA GLN A 66 17.50 -5.92 22.34
C GLN A 66 18.36 -6.29 23.55
N LYS A 67 17.76 -6.35 24.75
CA LYS A 67 18.42 -6.72 26.00
C LYS A 67 18.83 -8.20 26.05
N GLU A 68 18.10 -9.06 25.34
CA GLU A 68 18.31 -10.50 25.27
C GLU A 68 19.12 -10.89 24.02
N ASP A 69 18.76 -10.30 22.87
CA ASP A 69 19.38 -10.53 21.58
C ASP A 69 19.39 -9.23 20.76
N ALA A 70 20.57 -8.62 20.70
CA ALA A 70 20.80 -7.36 20.02
C ALA A 70 20.55 -7.43 18.50
N ALA A 71 20.80 -8.57 17.86
CA ALA A 71 20.61 -8.71 16.43
C ALA A 71 19.12 -8.85 16.08
N ARG A 72 18.36 -9.60 16.89
CA ARG A 72 16.89 -9.70 16.73
C ARG A 72 16.20 -8.37 17.02
N GLY A 73 16.61 -7.66 18.07
CA GLY A 73 16.06 -6.34 18.38
C GLY A 73 16.29 -5.35 17.23
N GLU A 74 17.51 -5.28 16.70
CA GLU A 74 17.84 -4.40 15.55
C GLU A 74 17.03 -4.75 14.30
N ALA A 75 16.86 -6.05 14.00
CA ALA A 75 16.04 -6.51 12.88
C ALA A 75 14.57 -6.08 13.05
N LEU A 76 14.03 -6.20 14.27
CA LEU A 76 12.66 -5.79 14.57
C LEU A 76 12.48 -4.27 14.49
N ALA A 77 13.43 -3.49 15.01
CA ALA A 77 13.43 -2.03 14.91
C ALA A 77 13.51 -1.56 13.45
N SER A 78 14.34 -2.22 12.63
CA SER A 78 14.45 -1.92 11.20
C SER A 78 13.12 -2.17 10.45
N LEU A 79 12.42 -3.26 10.75
CA LEU A 79 11.09 -3.52 10.19
C LEU A 79 10.07 -2.48 10.66
N ALA A 80 10.08 -2.14 11.95
CA ALA A 80 9.19 -1.15 12.53
C ALA A 80 9.34 0.20 11.83
N TYR A 81 10.57 0.70 11.71
CA TYR A 81 10.89 1.95 11.02
C TYR A 81 10.36 1.96 9.58
N ALA A 82 10.54 0.86 8.85
CA ALA A 82 10.21 0.78 7.43
C ALA A 82 8.70 0.67 7.13
N LEU A 83 7.88 0.19 8.08
CA LEU A 83 6.44 -0.05 7.87
C LEU A 83 5.68 1.11 7.20
N PRO A 84 5.66 2.34 7.77
CA PRO A 84 4.90 3.44 7.18
C PRO A 84 5.44 3.84 5.79
N TYR A 85 6.76 3.78 5.59
CA TYR A 85 7.38 4.10 4.31
C TYR A 85 7.06 3.08 3.22
N VAL A 86 7.08 1.78 3.56
CA VAL A 86 6.74 0.72 2.60
C VAL A 86 5.28 0.82 2.16
N LEU A 87 4.38 1.27 3.05
CA LEU A 87 2.96 1.41 2.71
C LEU A 87 2.68 2.62 1.82
N SER A 88 3.20 3.80 2.18
CA SER A 88 2.74 5.08 1.59
C SER A 88 3.88 6.07 1.29
N GLY A 89 5.14 5.65 1.44
CA GLY A 89 6.32 6.46 1.12
C GLY A 89 6.59 7.62 2.07
N ARG A 90 5.96 7.65 3.25
CA ARG A 90 6.07 8.72 4.25
C ARG A 90 6.12 8.18 5.66
N ARG A 91 6.54 9.01 6.61
CA ARG A 91 6.57 8.66 8.03
C ARG A 91 5.21 8.90 8.67
N HIS A 92 4.76 10.14 8.66
CA HIS A 92 3.42 10.53 9.10
C HIS A 92 2.54 10.86 7.91
N TRP A 93 1.22 10.68 8.04
CA TRP A 93 0.30 11.01 6.97
C TRP A 93 0.43 12.47 6.48
N ASP A 94 0.59 13.38 7.43
CA ASP A 94 0.66 14.83 7.18
C ASP A 94 2.05 15.27 6.67
N ASP A 95 3.05 14.37 6.67
CA ASP A 95 4.35 14.63 6.07
C ASP A 95 4.27 14.57 4.54
N TRP A 96 5.13 15.37 3.91
CA TRP A 96 5.40 15.24 2.47
C TRP A 96 6.09 13.91 2.18
N PRO A 97 5.65 13.15 1.16
CA PRO A 97 6.36 11.97 0.69
C PRO A 97 7.81 12.31 0.35
N CYS A 98 8.74 11.48 0.82
CA CYS A 98 10.17 11.66 0.55
C CYS A 98 10.72 10.38 -0.07
N THR A 99 10.85 10.39 -1.40
CA THR A 99 11.23 9.20 -2.19
C THR A 99 12.53 8.58 -1.71
N ARG A 100 13.59 9.39 -1.51
CA ARG A 100 14.90 8.89 -1.05
C ARG A 100 14.83 8.20 0.32
N THR A 101 14.06 8.76 1.25
CA THR A 101 13.89 8.15 2.57
C THR A 101 13.06 6.88 2.49
N ALA A 102 12.02 6.86 1.65
CA ALA A 102 11.20 5.69 1.43
C ALA A 102 11.98 4.54 0.76
N GLU A 103 12.83 4.86 -0.22
CA GLU A 103 13.74 3.91 -0.87
C GLU A 103 14.72 3.32 0.15
N GLY A 104 15.39 4.16 0.94
CA GLY A 104 16.29 3.69 1.99
C GLY A 104 15.58 2.83 3.06
N ALA A 105 14.36 3.21 3.46
CA ALA A 105 13.55 2.41 4.38
C ALA A 105 13.14 1.06 3.76
N ARG A 106 12.80 1.04 2.47
CA ARG A 106 12.50 -0.19 1.74
C ARG A 106 13.73 -1.09 1.61
N GLU A 107 14.90 -0.53 1.33
CA GLU A 107 16.17 -1.27 1.30
C GLU A 107 16.49 -1.90 2.66
N LEU A 108 16.25 -1.19 3.76
CA LEU A 108 16.38 -1.75 5.12
C LEU A 108 15.44 -2.95 5.32
N ALA A 109 14.15 -2.82 4.99
CA ALA A 109 13.21 -3.92 5.10
C ALA A 109 13.60 -5.12 4.21
N LEU A 110 14.07 -4.85 2.99
CA LEU A 110 14.53 -5.84 2.04
C LEU A 110 15.78 -6.58 2.56
N LYS A 111 16.74 -5.86 3.14
CA LYS A 111 17.90 -6.47 3.81
C LYS A 111 17.47 -7.43 4.92
N VAL A 112 16.56 -7.01 5.79
CA VAL A 112 16.06 -7.85 6.89
C VAL A 112 15.32 -9.07 6.35
N THR A 113 14.33 -8.90 5.47
CA THR A 113 13.55 -10.02 4.92
C THR A 113 14.44 -11.06 4.22
N ARG A 114 15.48 -10.63 3.48
CA ARG A 114 16.47 -11.53 2.87
C ARG A 114 17.29 -12.32 3.88
N GLN A 115 17.68 -11.70 5.01
CA GLN A 115 18.34 -12.43 6.10
C GLN A 115 17.46 -13.56 6.63
N TYR A 116 16.13 -13.39 6.58
CA TYR A 116 15.16 -14.41 6.95
C TYR A 116 14.67 -15.28 5.79
N GLY A 117 15.29 -15.17 4.61
CA GLY A 117 15.17 -16.11 3.50
C GLY A 117 14.08 -15.79 2.48
N PHE A 118 13.56 -14.57 2.42
CA PHE A 118 12.60 -14.18 1.38
C PHE A 118 12.81 -12.76 0.86
N GLU A 119 12.41 -12.50 -0.37
CA GLU A 119 12.36 -11.17 -0.98
C GLU A 119 11.13 -10.40 -0.51
N LEU A 120 11.29 -9.11 -0.23
CA LEU A 120 10.15 -8.25 0.10
C LEU A 120 9.23 -8.09 -1.12
N PRO A 121 7.92 -8.35 -1.01
CA PRO A 121 6.97 -8.14 -2.10
C PRO A 121 6.93 -6.69 -2.61
N ASP A 122 6.59 -6.51 -3.89
CA ASP A 122 6.45 -5.18 -4.50
C ASP A 122 5.13 -4.49 -4.17
N VAL A 123 4.07 -5.27 -3.96
CA VAL A 123 2.76 -4.73 -3.58
C VAL A 123 2.81 -4.23 -2.12
N PRO A 124 2.60 -2.93 -1.84
CA PRO A 124 2.82 -2.34 -0.51
C PRO A 124 2.09 -3.04 0.64
N THR A 125 0.82 -3.39 0.44
CA THR A 125 0.01 -4.08 1.47
C THR A 125 0.49 -5.51 1.73
N VAL A 126 0.97 -6.20 0.70
CA VAL A 126 1.55 -7.55 0.82
C VAL A 126 2.91 -7.48 1.50
N ALA A 127 3.71 -6.46 1.17
CA ALA A 127 4.99 -6.18 1.82
C ALA A 127 4.80 -5.94 3.32
N VAL A 128 3.91 -5.02 3.71
CA VAL A 128 3.56 -4.76 5.11
C VAL A 128 3.11 -6.04 5.81
N LYS A 129 2.21 -6.82 5.20
CA LYS A 129 1.76 -8.09 5.78
C LYS A 129 2.93 -9.04 6.05
N SER A 130 3.82 -9.22 5.07
CA SER A 130 5.00 -10.10 5.21
C SER A 130 5.96 -9.60 6.29
N MET A 131 6.12 -8.28 6.42
CA MET A 131 6.94 -7.66 7.47
C MET A 131 6.34 -7.88 8.86
N LEU A 132 5.01 -7.79 9.01
CA LEU A 132 4.34 -8.03 10.29
C LEU A 132 4.40 -9.52 10.70
N GLU A 133 4.24 -10.43 9.74
CA GLU A 133 4.39 -11.86 9.98
C GLU A 133 5.84 -12.22 10.34
N LEU A 134 6.82 -11.61 9.68
CA LEU A 134 8.23 -11.73 10.06
C LEU A 134 8.50 -11.13 11.44
N ALA A 135 7.99 -9.94 11.74
CA ALA A 135 8.12 -9.31 13.05
C ALA A 135 7.56 -10.19 14.17
N SER A 136 6.43 -10.88 13.93
CA SER A 136 5.88 -11.85 14.87
C SER A 136 6.81 -13.04 15.10
N MET A 137 7.52 -13.53 14.07
CA MET A 137 8.50 -14.61 14.21
C MET A 137 9.77 -14.11 14.92
N ILE A 138 10.25 -12.91 14.60
CA ILE A 138 11.40 -12.30 15.28
C ILE A 138 11.10 -12.12 16.77
N PHE A 139 9.86 -11.71 17.10
CA PHE A 139 9.41 -11.59 18.48
C PHE A 139 9.28 -12.95 19.17
N LEU A 140 8.61 -13.90 18.53
CA LEU A 140 8.38 -15.25 19.04
C LEU A 140 8.84 -16.30 18.01
N PRO A 141 10.08 -16.82 18.12
CA PRO A 141 10.68 -17.69 17.10
C PRO A 141 9.87 -18.95 16.74
N GLY A 142 9.03 -19.44 17.66
CA GLY A 142 8.12 -20.56 17.40
C GLY A 142 7.03 -20.28 16.35
N ARG A 143 6.81 -19.02 15.93
CA ARG A 143 5.85 -18.64 14.89
C ARG A 143 6.48 -18.56 13.49
N SER A 144 7.16 -19.61 13.06
CA SER A 144 7.87 -19.64 11.76
C SER A 144 6.98 -19.90 10.54
N LEU A 145 5.86 -20.61 10.72
CA LEU A 145 5.00 -21.08 9.62
C LEU A 145 4.59 -19.96 8.63
N PRO A 146 4.18 -18.75 9.07
CA PRO A 146 3.87 -17.67 8.13
C PRO A 146 5.07 -17.26 7.27
N VAL A 147 6.27 -17.19 7.87
CA VAL A 147 7.52 -16.85 7.17
C VAL A 147 7.93 -17.92 6.17
N GLU A 148 7.75 -19.20 6.51
CA GLU A 148 8.02 -20.30 5.57
C GLU A 148 7.20 -20.18 4.28
N SER A 149 5.94 -19.75 4.38
CA SER A 149 5.10 -19.49 3.21
C SER A 149 5.63 -18.35 2.32
N TRP A 150 6.30 -17.36 2.91
CA TRP A 150 6.93 -16.26 2.14
C TRP A 150 8.20 -16.72 1.45
N ARG A 151 9.03 -17.54 2.10
CA ARG A 151 10.24 -18.12 1.49
C ARG A 151 9.93 -18.91 0.22
N GLN A 152 8.77 -19.58 0.18
CA GLN A 152 8.32 -20.33 -1.00
C GLN A 152 7.80 -19.42 -2.11
N ARG A 153 7.03 -18.38 -1.75
CA ARG A 153 6.38 -17.47 -2.72
C ARG A 153 7.31 -16.40 -3.26
N TYR A 154 8.27 -15.96 -2.45
CA TYR A 154 9.23 -14.89 -2.74
C TYR A 154 10.64 -15.35 -2.33
N PRO A 155 11.19 -16.40 -2.98
CA PRO A 155 12.53 -16.89 -2.63
C PRO A 155 13.60 -15.85 -2.94
N VAL A 156 14.65 -15.79 -2.13
CA VAL A 156 15.84 -14.97 -2.41
C VAL A 156 16.51 -15.47 -3.69
N SER A 157 16.74 -14.56 -4.64
CA SER A 157 17.39 -14.89 -5.92
C SER A 157 18.83 -15.36 -5.67
N ARG A 158 19.21 -16.50 -6.25
CA ARG A 158 20.53 -17.13 -6.08
C ARG A 158 21.70 -16.29 -6.60
N GLU A 159 21.44 -15.26 -7.40
CA GLU A 159 22.46 -14.39 -8.00
C GLU A 159 22.96 -13.28 -7.06
N GLN A 160 22.40 -13.15 -5.85
CA GLN A 160 22.74 -12.08 -4.91
C GLN A 160 23.29 -12.61 -3.56
N GLN A 161 23.82 -13.84 -3.54
CA GLN A 161 24.55 -14.42 -2.41
C GLN A 161 26.06 -14.21 -2.52
#